data_AF-A0A7L4RJD5-F1
#
_entry.id   AF-A0A7L4RJD5-F1
#
_cell.length_a   1.000
_cell.length_b   1.000
_cell.length_c   1.000
_cell.angle_alpha   90.00
_cell.angle_beta   90.00
_cell.angle_gamma   90.00
#
_symmetry.space_group_name_H-M   'P 1'
#
loop_
_entity.id
_entity.type
_entity.pdbx_description
1 polymer ?
#
loop_
_entity_poly.entity_id
_entity_poly.type
_entity_poly.pdbx_seq_one_letter_code
_entity_poly.pdbx_strand_id
1 'polypeptide(L)'
;MKLNVLLLSILVICIVIHGASQQNSTSPQNATQESMPWIQDMIEKAIMNAINSTLLSGFNRGLELMNFLLAYNVPPELANMLSSVHMEIIKMLAPLYLLVLSWNAIEVMTSEVIINQAKARITIQNSVVSMVLVASSLQIYKLLLSLSQGISKYLLYIQFDSKLANTISAVEVAGALGAFAVVLLPAVEILIILVILFLLIRIYILAVGVLLFPIGIFMYFFSPLKKYGKLITSVILYFMFIQVIIALMVYVMNALMAAPPQSFGPIPAEDLMKLRVLLYIGGIFLIMIVPLGILLQLVLIVAFPEIMIPMYVTSLAGVAAGTTAAAGSVVSSKLSVRE
;
A
#
# COMPACT_ATOMS: atom_id res chain seq x y z
N MET A 1 -20.35 6.83 -18.26
CA MET A 1 -19.91 5.95 -19.37
C MET A 1 -20.80 6.09 -20.62
N LYS A 2 -22.13 5.96 -20.54
CA LYS A 2 -23.03 6.12 -21.70
C LYS A 2 -23.01 7.53 -22.36
N LEU A 3 -22.82 8.59 -21.57
CA LEU A 3 -22.82 9.97 -22.09
C LEU A 3 -21.58 10.30 -22.95
N ASN A 4 -20.40 9.78 -22.58
CA ASN A 4 -19.16 10.03 -23.32
C ASN A 4 -19.11 9.30 -24.66
N VAL A 5 -19.68 8.09 -24.73
CA VAL A 5 -19.83 7.34 -25.99
C VAL A 5 -20.81 8.05 -26.94
N LEU A 6 -21.86 8.66 -26.39
CA LEU A 6 -22.86 9.42 -27.14
C LEU A 6 -22.31 10.77 -27.65
N LEU A 7 -21.46 11.43 -26.86
CA LEU A 7 -20.72 12.63 -27.29
C LEU A 7 -19.69 12.31 -28.38
N LEU A 8 -18.98 11.18 -28.27
CA LEU A 8 -18.00 10.76 -29.26
C LEU A 8 -18.68 10.36 -30.58
N SER A 9 -19.84 9.70 -30.52
CA SER A 9 -20.61 9.39 -31.73
C SER A 9 -21.21 10.63 -32.39
N ILE A 10 -21.70 11.60 -31.61
CA ILE A 10 -22.15 12.90 -32.14
C ILE A 10 -20.99 13.65 -32.80
N LEU A 11 -19.81 13.65 -32.19
CA LEU A 11 -18.64 14.36 -32.71
C LEU A 11 -18.12 13.72 -34.00
N VAL A 12 -18.11 12.39 -34.10
CA VAL A 12 -17.83 11.65 -35.33
C VAL A 12 -18.87 11.96 -36.41
N ILE A 13 -20.16 11.98 -36.06
CA ILE A 13 -21.24 12.34 -36.99
C ILE A 13 -21.09 13.79 -37.48
N CYS A 14 -20.74 14.74 -36.60
CA CYS A 14 -20.51 16.13 -36.97
C CYS A 14 -19.31 16.29 -37.92
N ILE A 15 -18.21 15.55 -37.71
CA ILE A 15 -17.04 15.58 -38.59
C ILE A 15 -17.37 14.98 -39.97
N VAL A 16 -18.13 13.88 -40.01
CA VAL A 16 -18.58 13.25 -41.26
C VAL A 16 -19.52 14.18 -42.04
N ILE A 17 -20.43 14.87 -41.34
CA ILE A 17 -21.37 15.83 -41.96
C ILE A 17 -20.61 17.07 -42.47
N HIS A 18 -19.61 17.58 -41.73
CA HIS A 18 -18.82 18.73 -42.18
C HIS A 18 -17.93 18.39 -43.39
N GLY A 19 -17.32 17.20 -43.40
CA GLY A 19 -16.52 16.70 -44.51
C GLY A 19 -17.35 16.43 -45.78
N ALA A 20 -18.60 15.99 -45.64
CA ALA A 20 -19.51 15.81 -46.77
C ALA A 20 -19.99 17.15 -47.38
N SER A 21 -19.99 18.23 -46.61
CA SER A 21 -20.50 19.54 -47.05
C SER A 21 -19.55 20.30 -47.99
N GLN A 22 -18.27 19.92 -48.08
CA GLN A 22 -17.27 20.62 -48.91
C GLN A 22 -17.03 20.02 -50.31
N GLN A 23 -17.73 18.95 -50.70
CA GLN A 23 -17.53 18.30 -52.02
C GLN A 23 -18.37 18.87 -53.18
N ASN A 24 -18.94 20.07 -53.04
CA ASN A 24 -19.70 20.70 -54.12
C ASN A 24 -18.95 21.90 -54.71
N SER A 25 -17.89 21.64 -55.48
CA SER A 25 -17.63 22.31 -56.77
C SER A 25 -16.28 21.89 -57.38
N THR A 26 -16.37 21.41 -58.63
CA THR A 26 -15.32 21.30 -59.67
C THR A 26 -14.35 20.10 -59.68
N SER A 27 -14.51 19.30 -60.76
CA SER A 27 -13.52 18.52 -61.51
C SER A 27 -12.86 17.29 -60.82
N PRO A 28 -13.18 16.06 -61.28
CA PRO A 28 -12.49 14.84 -60.86
C PRO A 28 -11.36 14.50 -61.85
N GLN A 29 -10.14 14.24 -61.35
CA GLN A 29 -9.45 12.96 -61.62
C GLN A 29 -8.02 12.82 -61.06
N ASN A 30 -7.33 13.87 -60.59
CA ASN A 30 -5.95 13.71 -60.11
C ASN A 30 -5.64 14.24 -58.69
N ALA A 31 -6.65 14.65 -57.90
CA ALA A 31 -6.44 15.23 -56.56
C ALA A 31 -6.81 14.30 -55.38
N THR A 32 -7.12 13.04 -55.65
CA THR A 32 -7.64 12.09 -54.64
C THR A 32 -6.57 11.37 -53.83
N GLN A 33 -5.27 11.54 -54.14
CA GLN A 33 -4.20 10.80 -53.46
C GLN A 33 -3.35 11.64 -52.50
N GLU A 34 -3.36 12.98 -52.60
CA GLU A 34 -2.55 13.86 -51.73
C GLU A 34 -3.36 14.57 -50.63
N SER A 35 -4.70 14.46 -50.62
CA SER A 35 -5.57 15.31 -49.79
C SER A 35 -6.10 14.68 -48.48
N MET A 36 -5.62 13.49 -48.08
CA MET A 36 -6.09 12.80 -46.86
C MET A 36 -5.10 12.60 -45.69
N PRO A 37 -3.79 12.93 -45.75
CA PRO A 37 -2.91 12.76 -44.57
C PRO A 37 -3.34 13.60 -43.37
N TRP A 38 -3.82 14.82 -43.60
CA TRP A 38 -4.24 15.73 -42.53
C TRP A 38 -5.53 15.27 -41.82
N ILE A 39 -6.45 14.60 -42.52
CA ILE A 39 -7.68 14.04 -41.92
C ILE A 39 -7.33 12.86 -41.03
N GLN A 40 -6.43 11.98 -41.49
CA GLN A 40 -5.95 10.86 -40.70
C GLN A 40 -5.24 11.33 -39.42
N ASP A 41 -4.34 12.32 -39.54
CA ASP A 41 -3.66 12.93 -38.40
C ASP A 41 -4.64 13.61 -37.43
N MET A 42 -5.69 14.27 -37.94
CA MET A 42 -6.71 14.91 -37.10
C MET A 42 -7.57 13.90 -36.35
N ILE A 43 -7.95 12.78 -36.99
CA ILE A 43 -8.69 11.67 -36.37
C ILE A 43 -7.82 10.97 -35.32
N GLU A 44 -6.56 10.68 -35.65
CA GLU A 44 -5.61 10.04 -34.73
C GLU A 44 -5.38 10.92 -33.49
N LYS A 45 -5.13 12.22 -33.66
CA LYS A 45 -5.00 13.16 -32.56
C LYS A 45 -6.27 13.27 -31.72
N ALA A 46 -7.45 13.29 -32.34
CA ALA A 46 -8.72 13.35 -31.61
C ALA A 46 -8.97 12.08 -30.78
N ILE A 47 -8.71 10.90 -31.34
CA ILE A 47 -8.81 9.62 -30.63
C ILE A 47 -7.80 9.55 -29.49
N MET A 48 -6.55 9.91 -29.74
CA MET A 48 -5.48 9.90 -28.74
C MET A 48 -5.78 10.89 -27.60
N ASN A 49 -6.28 12.09 -27.90
CA ASN A 49 -6.69 13.06 -26.87
C ASN A 49 -7.88 12.54 -26.04
N ALA A 50 -8.88 11.91 -26.67
CA ALA A 50 -10.02 11.33 -25.95
C ALA A 50 -9.60 10.18 -25.03
N ILE A 51 -8.71 9.29 -25.50
CA ILE A 51 -8.15 8.19 -24.70
C ILE A 51 -7.32 8.75 -23.55
N ASN A 52 -6.38 9.66 -23.81
CA ASN A 52 -5.52 10.25 -22.79
C ASN A 52 -6.33 10.97 -21.71
N SER A 53 -7.30 11.80 -22.10
CA SER A 53 -8.15 12.52 -21.14
C SER A 53 -8.95 11.58 -20.23
N THR A 54 -9.40 10.43 -20.78
CA THR A 54 -10.15 9.44 -20.01
C THR A 54 -9.24 8.70 -19.03
N LEU A 55 -8.08 8.21 -19.50
CA LEU A 55 -7.07 7.53 -18.67
C LEU A 55 -6.51 8.45 -17.58
N LEU A 56 -6.22 9.72 -17.89
CA LEU A 56 -5.76 10.70 -16.91
C LEU A 56 -6.82 10.96 -15.83
N SER A 57 -8.09 11.07 -16.22
CA SER A 57 -9.18 11.25 -15.27
C SER A 57 -9.40 10.02 -14.38
N GLY A 58 -9.23 8.81 -14.91
CA GLY A 58 -9.30 7.55 -14.17
C GLY A 58 -8.15 7.42 -13.18
N PHE A 59 -6.93 7.66 -13.65
CA PHE A 59 -5.71 7.70 -12.85
C PHE A 59 -5.79 8.68 -11.68
N ASN A 60 -6.20 9.94 -11.92
CA ASN A 60 -6.34 10.95 -10.87
C ASN A 60 -7.35 10.52 -9.79
N ARG A 61 -8.50 9.99 -10.20
CA ARG A 61 -9.50 9.44 -9.25
C ARG A 61 -8.96 8.24 -8.47
N GLY A 62 -8.22 7.36 -9.14
CA GLY A 62 -7.59 6.20 -8.51
C GLY A 62 -6.57 6.63 -7.44
N LEU A 63 -5.74 7.63 -7.76
CA LEU A 63 -4.82 8.23 -6.79
C LEU A 63 -5.57 8.89 -5.62
N GLU A 64 -6.61 9.67 -5.89
CA GLU A 64 -7.44 10.28 -4.83
C GLU A 64 -8.04 9.23 -3.90
N LEU A 65 -8.60 8.14 -4.46
CA LEU A 65 -9.13 7.02 -3.67
C LEU A 65 -8.04 6.30 -2.89
N MET A 66 -6.88 6.04 -3.50
CA MET A 66 -5.74 5.45 -2.80
C MET A 66 -5.31 6.34 -1.64
N ASN A 67 -5.19 7.66 -1.84
CA ASN A 67 -4.84 8.60 -0.78
C ASN A 67 -5.89 8.65 0.31
N PHE A 68 -7.17 8.64 -0.05
CA PHE A 68 -8.26 8.53 0.90
C PHE A 68 -8.13 7.26 1.74
N LEU A 69 -7.90 6.10 1.12
CA LEU A 69 -7.72 4.82 1.82
C LEU A 69 -6.40 4.73 2.62
N LEU A 70 -5.35 5.45 2.20
CA LEU A 70 -4.10 5.58 2.95
C LEU A 70 -4.18 6.61 4.08
N ALA A 71 -5.16 7.52 4.07
CA ALA A 71 -5.44 8.42 5.18
C ALA A 71 -6.51 7.84 6.13
N TYR A 72 -7.38 6.99 5.59
CA TYR A 72 -8.46 6.32 6.29
C TYR A 72 -7.97 4.99 6.86
N ASN A 73 -7.72 4.97 8.17
CA ASN A 73 -7.56 3.71 8.91
C ASN A 73 -8.91 3.29 9.50
N VAL A 74 -9.03 2.02 9.91
CA VAL A 74 -10.18 1.55 10.69
C VAL A 74 -10.39 2.53 11.86
N PRO A 75 -11.54 3.23 11.93
CA PRO A 75 -11.75 4.21 12.98
C PRO A 75 -11.69 3.50 14.33
N PRO A 76 -11.13 4.13 15.39
CA PRO A 76 -11.13 3.57 16.74
C PRO A 76 -12.54 3.21 17.22
N GLU A 77 -13.55 3.86 16.65
CA GLU A 77 -14.97 3.59 16.85
C GLU A 77 -15.37 2.16 16.46
N LEU A 78 -14.83 1.58 15.38
CA LEU A 78 -15.12 0.18 15.04
C LEU A 78 -14.61 -0.77 16.14
N ALA A 79 -13.43 -0.46 16.72
CA ALA A 79 -12.92 -1.22 17.87
C ALA A 79 -13.78 -0.99 19.13
N ASN A 80 -14.51 0.13 19.24
CA ASN A 80 -15.52 0.31 20.29
C ASN A 80 -16.76 -0.54 20.02
N MET A 81 -17.24 -0.62 18.78
CA MET A 81 -18.39 -1.46 18.43
C MET A 81 -18.12 -2.95 18.70
N LEU A 82 -16.88 -3.39 18.47
CA LEU A 82 -16.43 -4.76 18.75
C LEU A 82 -16.04 -4.99 20.22
N SER A 83 -16.17 -4.00 21.11
CA SER A 83 -15.73 -4.14 22.50
C SER A 83 -16.51 -5.21 23.26
N SER A 84 -17.81 -5.38 22.97
CA SER A 84 -18.63 -6.42 23.61
C SER A 84 -18.10 -7.81 23.28
N VAL A 85 -17.85 -8.08 22.00
CA VAL A 85 -17.30 -9.36 21.53
C VAL A 85 -15.88 -9.58 22.06
N HIS A 86 -15.06 -8.53 22.11
CA HIS A 86 -13.73 -8.60 22.70
C HIS A 86 -13.77 -8.99 24.18
N MET A 87 -14.70 -8.43 24.96
CA MET A 87 -14.87 -8.80 26.37
C MET A 87 -15.36 -10.25 26.53
N GLU A 88 -16.20 -10.76 25.63
CA GLU A 88 -16.60 -12.16 25.61
C GLU A 88 -15.40 -13.09 25.36
N ILE A 89 -14.51 -12.74 24.43
CA ILE A 89 -13.28 -13.49 24.18
C ILE A 89 -12.39 -13.52 25.43
N ILE A 90 -12.23 -12.39 26.13
CA ILE A 90 -11.48 -12.35 27.39
C ILE A 90 -12.11 -13.26 28.45
N LYS A 91 -13.45 -13.27 28.56
CA LYS A 91 -14.17 -14.17 29.48
C LYS A 91 -13.95 -15.64 29.13
N MET A 92 -13.89 -15.97 27.83
CA MET A 92 -13.58 -17.33 27.37
C MET A 92 -12.12 -17.74 27.65
N LEU A 93 -11.18 -16.80 27.67
CA LEU A 93 -9.77 -17.05 28.02
C LEU A 93 -9.55 -17.24 29.53
N ALA A 94 -10.40 -16.68 30.40
CA ALA A 94 -10.28 -16.79 31.85
C ALA A 94 -10.19 -18.23 32.41
N PRO A 95 -11.06 -19.19 32.03
CA PRO A 95 -10.92 -20.58 32.49
C PRO A 95 -9.64 -21.25 31.98
N LEU A 96 -9.17 -20.89 30.77
CA LEU A 96 -7.89 -21.40 30.25
C LEU A 96 -6.70 -20.92 31.10
N TYR A 97 -6.73 -19.67 31.56
CA TYR A 97 -5.75 -19.15 32.50
C TYR A 97 -5.74 -19.93 33.82
N LEU A 98 -6.92 -20.22 34.37
CA LEU A 98 -7.03 -20.97 35.61
C LEU A 98 -6.48 -22.39 35.46
N LEU A 99 -6.76 -23.05 34.33
CA LEU A 99 -6.22 -24.38 34.02
C LEU A 99 -4.69 -24.33 33.93
N VAL A 100 -4.15 -23.36 33.19
CA VAL A 100 -2.71 -23.16 33.05
C VAL A 100 -2.03 -22.93 34.40
N LEU A 101 -2.57 -22.04 35.22
CA LEU A 101 -2.02 -21.73 36.54
C LEU A 101 -2.08 -22.95 37.47
N SER A 102 -3.21 -23.66 37.48
CA SER A 102 -3.40 -24.88 38.29
C SER A 102 -2.41 -25.97 37.89
N TRP A 103 -2.23 -26.19 36.58
CA TRP A 103 -1.29 -27.18 36.07
C TRP A 103 0.15 -26.87 36.48
N ASN A 104 0.60 -25.62 36.28
CA ASN A 104 1.95 -25.22 36.65
C ASN A 104 2.14 -25.20 38.19
N ALA A 105 1.09 -24.90 38.96
CA ALA A 105 1.16 -24.97 40.42
C ALA A 105 1.36 -26.41 40.91
N ILE A 106 0.66 -27.38 40.32
CA ILE A 106 0.87 -28.80 40.60
C ILE A 106 2.30 -29.19 40.22
N GLU A 107 2.80 -28.78 39.05
CA GLU A 107 4.18 -29.08 38.61
C GLU A 107 5.25 -28.50 39.58
N VAL A 108 5.02 -27.30 40.13
CA VAL A 108 5.91 -26.73 41.16
C VAL A 108 5.88 -27.55 42.46
N MET A 109 4.72 -28.09 42.85
CA MET A 109 4.57 -28.84 44.10
C MET A 109 5.05 -30.29 44.00
N THR A 110 4.87 -30.95 42.84
CA THR A 110 5.12 -32.38 42.68
C THR A 110 6.45 -32.71 42.03
N SER A 111 7.07 -31.78 41.29
CA SER A 111 8.30 -32.10 40.58
C SER A 111 9.49 -32.20 41.53
N GLU A 112 10.19 -33.34 41.51
CA GLU A 112 11.42 -33.56 42.27
C GLU A 112 12.62 -32.84 41.63
N VAL A 113 12.53 -32.49 40.34
CA VAL A 113 13.62 -31.88 39.57
C VAL A 113 13.54 -30.35 39.66
N ILE A 114 14.57 -29.73 40.24
CA ILE A 114 14.69 -28.27 40.43
C ILE A 114 14.47 -27.50 39.11
N ILE A 115 14.95 -28.05 37.99
CA ILE A 115 14.84 -27.43 36.66
C ILE A 115 13.37 -27.28 36.24
N ASN A 116 12.53 -28.29 36.48
CA ASN A 116 11.12 -28.26 36.13
C ASN A 116 10.34 -27.28 37.02
N GLN A 117 10.67 -27.25 38.31
CA GLN A 117 10.09 -26.26 39.24
C GLN A 117 10.42 -24.82 38.80
N ALA A 118 11.68 -24.55 38.40
CA ALA A 118 12.09 -23.24 37.92
C ALA A 118 11.33 -22.84 36.64
N LYS A 119 11.18 -23.78 35.69
CA LYS A 119 10.41 -23.57 34.46
C LYS A 119 8.94 -23.28 34.75
N ALA A 120 8.31 -24.01 35.66
CA ALA A 120 6.91 -23.81 36.04
C ALA A 120 6.69 -22.45 36.73
N ARG A 121 7.62 -22.00 37.60
CA ARG A 121 7.58 -20.64 38.20
C ARG A 121 7.63 -19.54 37.13
N ILE A 122 8.50 -19.68 36.13
CA ILE A 122 8.57 -18.75 35.00
C ILE A 122 7.26 -18.74 34.20
N THR A 123 6.67 -19.91 33.96
CA THR A 123 5.38 -20.01 33.26
C THR A 123 4.24 -19.36 34.04
N ILE A 124 4.21 -19.48 35.37
CA ILE A 124 3.24 -18.79 36.24
C ILE A 124 3.40 -17.27 36.11
N GLN A 125 4.63 -16.76 36.21
CA GLN A 125 4.91 -15.32 36.07
C GLN A 125 4.46 -14.81 34.68
N ASN A 126 4.81 -15.54 33.62
CA ASN A 126 4.40 -15.23 32.26
C ASN A 126 2.88 -15.24 32.09
N SER A 127 2.17 -16.16 32.75
CA SER A 127 0.71 -16.25 32.71
C SER A 127 0.08 -15.03 33.37
N VAL A 128 0.57 -14.60 34.53
CA VAL A 128 0.10 -13.38 35.22
C VAL A 128 0.34 -12.13 34.37
N VAL A 129 1.54 -11.97 33.79
CA VAL A 129 1.84 -10.86 32.88
C VAL A 129 0.90 -10.87 31.68
N SER A 130 0.67 -12.03 31.07
CA SER A 130 -0.23 -12.13 29.92
C SER A 130 -1.68 -11.81 30.28
N MET A 131 -2.15 -12.12 31.49
CA MET A 131 -3.49 -11.77 31.95
C MET A 131 -3.70 -10.25 31.98
N VAL A 132 -2.70 -9.51 32.49
CA VAL A 132 -2.71 -8.04 32.48
C VAL A 132 -2.68 -7.52 31.04
N LEU A 133 -1.83 -8.08 30.18
CA LEU A 133 -1.73 -7.67 28.78
C LEU A 133 -3.03 -7.94 28.01
N VAL A 134 -3.66 -9.11 28.19
CA VAL A 134 -4.95 -9.45 27.58
C VAL A 134 -6.05 -8.50 28.06
N ALA A 135 -6.10 -8.15 29.35
CA ALA A 135 -7.05 -7.18 29.86
C ALA A 135 -6.85 -5.77 29.26
N SER A 136 -5.60 -5.37 29.01
CA SER A 136 -5.25 -4.09 28.37
C SER A 136 -5.21 -4.14 26.82
N SER A 137 -5.52 -5.29 26.23
CA SER A 137 -5.20 -5.55 24.81
C SER A 137 -5.99 -4.66 23.87
N LEU A 138 -7.25 -4.33 24.19
CA LEU A 138 -8.06 -3.40 23.40
C LEU A 138 -7.48 -1.98 23.39
N GLN A 139 -7.02 -1.50 24.55
CA GLN A 139 -6.41 -0.16 24.66
C GLN A 139 -5.09 -0.10 23.88
N ILE A 140 -4.24 -1.13 24.02
CA ILE A 140 -3.00 -1.26 23.25
C ILE A 140 -3.30 -1.28 21.76
N TYR A 141 -4.28 -2.07 21.33
CA TYR A 141 -4.68 -2.19 19.93
C TYR A 141 -5.14 -0.83 19.36
N LYS A 142 -6.00 -0.09 20.09
CA LYS A 142 -6.45 1.26 19.70
C LYS A 142 -5.31 2.26 19.62
N LEU A 143 -4.39 2.22 20.59
CA LEU A 143 -3.21 3.08 20.61
C LEU A 143 -2.35 2.85 19.38
N LEU A 144 -2.08 1.59 19.04
CA LEU A 144 -1.29 1.21 17.87
C LEU A 144 -1.95 1.62 16.54
N LEU A 145 -3.27 1.42 16.41
CA LEU A 145 -4.01 1.89 15.24
C LEU A 145 -3.98 3.42 15.10
N SER A 146 -4.15 4.13 16.22
CA SER A 146 -4.15 5.60 16.23
C SER A 146 -2.76 6.13 15.88
N LEU A 147 -1.71 5.49 16.39
CA LEU A 147 -0.32 5.80 16.07
C LEU A 147 -0.04 5.59 14.57
N SER A 148 -0.40 4.42 14.02
CA SER A 148 -0.15 4.12 12.61
C SER A 148 -0.94 5.06 11.68
N GLN A 149 -2.18 5.41 12.04
CA GLN A 149 -2.97 6.39 11.31
C GLN A 149 -2.38 7.80 11.40
N GLY A 150 -1.96 8.23 12.59
CA GLY A 150 -1.37 9.55 12.82
C GLY A 150 -0.10 9.74 12.00
N ILE A 151 0.80 8.75 12.02
CA ILE A 151 2.04 8.79 11.23
C ILE A 151 1.72 8.81 9.73
N SER A 152 0.81 7.96 9.27
CA SER A 152 0.45 7.90 7.84
C SER A 152 -0.16 9.22 7.35
N LYS A 153 -1.08 9.81 8.12
CA LYS A 153 -1.68 11.12 7.83
C LYS A 153 -0.63 12.22 7.80
N TYR A 154 0.29 12.23 8.76
CA TYR A 154 1.37 13.22 8.81
C TYR A 154 2.28 13.13 7.56
N LEU A 155 2.70 11.92 7.18
CA LEU A 155 3.51 11.69 6.00
C LEU A 155 2.83 12.13 4.70
N LEU A 156 1.52 11.89 4.58
CA LEU A 156 0.74 12.34 3.44
C LEU A 156 0.51 13.86 3.46
N TYR A 157 0.22 14.44 4.63
CA TYR A 157 -0.05 15.87 4.77
C TYR A 157 1.13 16.74 4.33
N ILE A 158 2.37 16.38 4.68
CA ILE A 158 3.58 17.11 4.26
C ILE A 158 3.70 17.19 2.73
N GLN A 159 3.08 16.28 1.98
CA GLN A 159 3.29 16.12 0.55
C GLN A 159 2.20 16.74 -0.34
N PHE A 160 0.99 16.96 0.19
CA PHE A 160 -0.18 17.35 -0.61
C PHE A 160 -0.28 18.82 -0.98
N ASP A 161 0.72 19.63 -0.64
CA ASP A 161 0.77 21.01 -1.10
C ASP A 161 1.20 21.07 -2.57
N SER A 162 0.21 20.89 -3.46
CA SER A 162 0.16 21.30 -4.89
C SER A 162 1.08 20.66 -5.94
N LYS A 163 2.11 19.87 -5.59
CA LYS A 163 3.14 19.48 -6.59
C LYS A 163 2.88 18.20 -7.38
N LEU A 164 2.23 17.18 -6.80
CA LEU A 164 2.04 15.86 -7.47
C LEU A 164 1.12 15.94 -8.70
N ALA A 165 0.05 16.73 -8.63
CA ALA A 165 -0.88 16.92 -9.74
C ALA A 165 -0.24 17.69 -10.92
N ASN A 166 0.67 18.62 -10.60
CA ASN A 166 1.38 19.43 -11.60
C ASN A 166 2.52 18.65 -12.31
N THR A 167 3.05 17.58 -11.71
CA THR A 167 4.04 16.73 -12.37
C THR A 167 3.42 15.82 -13.43
N ILE A 168 2.15 15.45 -13.29
CA ILE A 168 1.44 14.61 -14.27
C ILE A 168 1.03 15.43 -15.50
N SER A 169 0.61 16.69 -15.32
CA SER A 169 0.39 17.60 -16.44
C SER A 169 1.68 17.93 -17.20
N ALA A 170 2.85 17.88 -16.55
CA ALA A 170 4.12 17.97 -17.25
C ALA A 170 4.44 16.73 -18.13
N VAL A 171 3.89 15.54 -17.81
CA VAL A 171 4.02 14.34 -18.65
C VAL A 171 3.21 14.46 -19.94
N GLU A 172 2.09 15.20 -19.95
CA GLU A 172 1.38 15.55 -21.19
C GLU A 172 2.20 16.43 -22.14
N VAL A 173 3.14 17.25 -21.61
CA VAL A 173 3.96 18.16 -22.42
C VAL A 173 5.12 17.44 -23.11
N ALA A 174 5.54 16.27 -22.62
CA ALA A 174 6.58 15.47 -23.25
C ALA A 174 6.01 14.59 -24.38
N GLY A 175 5.62 15.21 -25.49
CA GLY A 175 5.12 14.55 -26.71
C GLY A 175 6.01 13.43 -27.28
N ALA A 176 7.25 13.28 -26.80
CA ALA A 176 8.17 12.19 -27.16
C ALA A 176 7.86 10.84 -26.46
N LEU A 177 7.00 10.80 -25.43
CA LEU A 177 6.61 9.58 -24.71
C LEU A 177 5.24 9.02 -25.11
N GLY A 178 4.57 9.59 -26.13
CA GLY A 178 3.17 9.27 -26.47
C GLY A 178 2.86 7.77 -26.62
N ALA A 179 3.73 7.00 -27.29
CA ALA A 179 3.54 5.55 -27.43
C ALA A 179 3.79 4.78 -26.11
N PHE A 180 4.74 5.24 -25.30
CA PHE A 180 5.03 4.65 -23.98
C PHE A 180 3.91 4.95 -22.97
N ALA A 181 3.35 6.16 -23.01
CA ALA A 181 2.25 6.57 -22.14
C ALA A 181 0.99 5.72 -22.37
N VAL A 182 0.65 5.41 -23.62
CA VAL A 182 -0.54 4.60 -23.96
C VAL A 182 -0.44 3.16 -23.44
N VAL A 183 0.76 2.57 -23.39
CA VAL A 183 0.94 1.20 -22.87
C VAL A 183 1.08 1.19 -21.34
N LEU A 184 1.73 2.21 -20.78
CA LEU A 184 2.14 2.22 -19.38
C LEU A 184 1.05 2.79 -18.46
N LEU A 185 0.24 3.76 -18.92
CA LEU A 185 -0.89 4.29 -18.14
C LEU A 185 -1.92 3.21 -17.76
N PRO A 186 -2.40 2.35 -18.68
CA PRO A 186 -3.33 1.28 -18.33
C PRO A 186 -2.73 0.28 -17.34
N ALA A 187 -1.43 -0.05 -17.49
CA ALA A 187 -0.75 -0.91 -16.53
C ALA A 187 -0.75 -0.28 -15.13
N VAL A 188 -0.42 1.01 -15.03
CA VAL A 188 -0.44 1.74 -13.76
C VAL A 188 -1.85 1.87 -13.16
N GLU A 189 -2.89 2.05 -13.97
CA GLU A 189 -4.27 2.04 -13.49
C GLU A 189 -4.67 0.68 -12.89
N ILE A 190 -4.34 -0.43 -13.57
CA ILE A 190 -4.55 -1.78 -13.04
C ILE A 190 -3.81 -1.94 -11.71
N LEU A 191 -2.58 -1.44 -11.63
CA LEU A 191 -1.79 -1.49 -10.41
C LEU A 191 -2.48 -0.73 -9.26
N ILE A 192 -2.98 0.49 -9.50
CA ILE A 192 -3.70 1.27 -8.48
C ILE A 192 -4.95 0.53 -7.98
N ILE A 193 -5.72 -0.10 -8.88
CA ILE A 193 -6.91 -0.88 -8.50
C ILE A 193 -6.52 -2.03 -7.55
N LEU A 194 -5.41 -2.71 -7.81
CA LEU A 194 -4.91 -3.78 -6.94
C LEU A 194 -4.46 -3.24 -5.56
N VAL A 195 -3.83 -2.06 -5.49
CA VAL A 195 -3.51 -1.41 -4.20
C VAL A 195 -4.80 -1.14 -3.42
N ILE A 196 -5.81 -0.56 -4.08
CA ILE A 196 -7.10 -0.25 -3.47
C ILE A 196 -7.73 -1.52 -2.89
N LEU A 197 -7.75 -2.60 -3.67
CA LEU A 197 -8.28 -3.89 -3.21
C LEU A 197 -7.51 -4.43 -2.00
N PHE A 198 -6.17 -4.34 -2.01
CA PHE A 198 -5.35 -4.73 -0.88
C PHE A 198 -5.65 -3.90 0.38
N LEU A 199 -5.79 -2.58 0.24
CA LEU A 199 -6.14 -1.69 1.35
C LEU A 199 -7.53 -2.01 1.93
N LEU A 200 -8.49 -2.39 1.09
CA LEU A 200 -9.80 -2.87 1.54
C LEU A 200 -9.68 -4.19 2.30
N ILE A 201 -8.97 -5.18 1.76
CA ILE A 201 -8.72 -6.46 2.45
C ILE A 201 -8.05 -6.24 3.81
N ARG A 202 -7.07 -5.33 3.88
CA ARG A 202 -6.41 -4.94 5.12
C ARG A 202 -7.39 -4.44 6.17
N ILE A 203 -8.37 -3.61 5.79
CA ILE A 203 -9.39 -3.10 6.71
C ILE A 203 -10.16 -4.26 7.36
N TYR A 204 -10.55 -5.27 6.58
CA TYR A 204 -11.19 -6.48 7.10
C TYR A 204 -10.27 -7.28 8.03
N ILE A 205 -9.00 -7.47 7.65
CA ILE A 205 -8.02 -8.19 8.47
C ILE A 205 -7.81 -7.46 9.81
N LEU A 206 -7.75 -6.13 9.81
CA LEU A 206 -7.63 -5.35 11.05
C LEU A 206 -8.88 -5.50 11.92
N ALA A 207 -10.08 -5.45 11.33
CA ALA A 207 -11.33 -5.68 12.08
C ALA A 207 -11.34 -7.06 12.78
N VAL A 208 -10.97 -8.12 12.07
CA VAL A 208 -10.80 -9.46 12.65
C VAL A 208 -9.65 -9.49 13.67
N GLY A 209 -8.60 -8.72 13.41
CA GLY A 209 -7.46 -8.54 14.29
C GLY A 209 -7.84 -8.05 15.68
N VAL A 210 -8.89 -7.23 15.84
CA VAL A 210 -9.39 -6.80 17.17
C VAL A 210 -9.77 -8.01 18.04
N LEU A 211 -10.35 -9.04 17.42
CA LEU A 211 -10.81 -10.26 18.08
C LEU A 211 -9.65 -11.24 18.32
N LEU A 212 -8.74 -11.36 17.35
CA LEU A 212 -7.61 -12.27 17.42
C LEU A 212 -6.45 -11.75 18.29
N PHE A 213 -6.34 -10.44 18.50
CA PHE A 213 -5.25 -9.84 19.27
C PHE A 213 -5.13 -10.37 20.72
N PRO A 214 -6.19 -10.42 21.56
CA PRO A 214 -6.11 -11.00 22.90
C PRO A 214 -5.73 -12.49 22.88
N ILE A 215 -6.23 -13.25 21.89
CA ILE A 215 -5.90 -14.68 21.70
C ILE A 215 -4.42 -14.82 21.35
N GLY A 216 -3.91 -13.97 20.46
CA GLY A 216 -2.50 -13.94 20.07
C GLY A 216 -1.59 -13.66 21.27
N ILE A 217 -1.94 -12.70 22.13
CA ILE A 217 -1.21 -12.40 23.35
C ILE A 217 -1.24 -13.60 24.29
N PHE A 218 -2.41 -14.19 24.55
CA PHE A 218 -2.53 -15.39 25.38
C PHE A 218 -1.60 -16.52 24.90
N MET A 219 -1.69 -16.86 23.62
CA MET A 219 -0.89 -17.92 23.01
C MET A 219 0.60 -17.61 23.02
N TYR A 220 1.00 -16.34 22.94
CA TYR A 220 2.41 -15.93 22.90
C TYR A 220 3.17 -16.28 24.19
N PHE A 221 2.50 -16.18 25.34
CA PHE A 221 3.12 -16.46 26.64
C PHE A 221 3.08 -17.94 27.02
N PHE A 222 2.32 -18.77 26.28
CA PHE A 222 2.18 -20.18 26.57
C PHE A 222 3.12 -21.04 25.71
N SER A 223 4.08 -21.74 26.33
CA SER A 223 5.18 -22.43 25.62
C SER A 223 4.78 -23.31 24.42
N PRO A 224 3.75 -24.19 24.49
CA PRO A 224 3.39 -25.01 23.34
C PRO A 224 2.71 -24.21 22.22
N LEU A 225 2.10 -23.07 22.54
CA LEU A 225 1.35 -22.24 21.60
C LEU A 225 2.09 -20.97 21.15
N LYS A 226 3.28 -20.73 21.71
CA LYS A 226 4.08 -19.52 21.49
C LYS A 226 4.33 -19.21 20.01
N LYS A 227 4.55 -20.24 19.19
CA LYS A 227 4.76 -20.08 17.74
C LYS A 227 3.54 -19.43 17.06
N TYR A 228 2.34 -19.90 17.38
CA TYR A 228 1.09 -19.37 16.83
C TYR A 228 0.76 -17.99 17.40
N GLY A 229 0.95 -17.77 18.70
CA GLY A 229 0.75 -16.45 19.30
C GLY A 229 1.68 -15.40 18.69
N LYS A 230 2.95 -15.75 18.47
CA LYS A 230 3.91 -14.88 17.76
C LYS A 230 3.46 -14.58 16.33
N LEU A 231 2.97 -15.59 15.61
CA LEU A 231 2.45 -15.42 14.26
C LEU A 231 1.27 -14.45 14.26
N ILE A 232 0.21 -14.72 15.04
CA ILE A 232 -1.01 -13.89 15.08
C ILE A 232 -0.65 -12.43 15.43
N THR A 233 0.13 -12.22 16.49
CA THR A 233 0.51 -10.86 16.93
C THR A 233 1.37 -10.15 15.89
N SER A 234 2.33 -10.83 15.27
CA SER A 234 3.19 -10.25 14.24
C SER A 234 2.39 -9.87 13.00
N VAL A 235 1.47 -10.74 12.54
CA VAL A 235 0.62 -10.49 11.37
C VAL A 235 -0.28 -9.27 11.60
N ILE A 236 -0.93 -9.18 12.76
CA ILE A 236 -1.78 -8.04 13.10
C ILE A 236 -0.96 -6.74 13.13
N LEU A 237 0.17 -6.73 13.85
CA LEU A 237 1.06 -5.55 13.91
C LEU A 237 1.56 -5.16 12.52
N TYR A 238 1.90 -6.14 11.70
CA TYR A 238 2.33 -5.91 10.33
C TYR A 238 1.26 -5.18 9.52
N PHE A 239 0.02 -5.70 9.51
CA PHE A 239 -1.09 -5.04 8.82
C PHE A 239 -1.44 -3.68 9.44
N MET A 240 -1.19 -3.44 10.71
CA MET A 240 -1.35 -2.09 11.27
C MET A 240 -0.38 -1.09 10.65
N PHE A 241 0.89 -1.48 10.51
CA PHE A 241 1.97 -0.58 10.09
C PHE A 241 2.28 -0.59 8.58
N ILE A 242 1.75 -1.53 7.79
CA ILE A 242 1.97 -1.54 6.34
C ILE A 242 1.51 -0.24 5.66
N GLN A 243 0.44 0.39 6.17
CA GLN A 243 -0.02 1.70 5.70
C GLN A 243 1.03 2.79 5.91
N VAL A 244 1.76 2.75 7.03
CA VAL A 244 2.85 3.70 7.31
C VAL A 244 3.99 3.49 6.32
N ILE A 245 4.34 2.24 6.02
CA ILE A 245 5.39 1.92 5.05
C ILE A 245 5.00 2.42 3.65
N ILE A 246 3.76 2.19 3.23
CA ILE A 246 3.26 2.69 1.94
C ILE A 246 3.28 4.23 1.92
N ALA A 247 2.77 4.88 2.97
CA ALA A 247 2.79 6.35 3.07
C ALA A 247 4.22 6.91 3.03
N LEU A 248 5.17 6.22 3.67
CA LEU A 248 6.59 6.58 3.63
C LEU A 248 7.18 6.42 2.22
N MET A 249 6.84 5.35 1.51
CA MET A 249 7.29 5.15 0.13
C MET A 249 6.74 6.25 -0.80
N VAL A 250 5.46 6.58 -0.66
CA VAL A 250 4.84 7.71 -1.40
C VAL A 250 5.54 9.02 -1.06
N TYR A 251 5.84 9.25 0.21
CA TYR A 251 6.59 10.43 0.66
C TYR A 251 7.98 10.52 0.02
N VAL A 252 8.75 9.43 0.04
CA VAL A 252 10.10 9.39 -0.56
C VAL A 252 10.02 9.61 -2.06
N MET A 253 9.05 8.98 -2.74
CA MET A 253 8.85 9.14 -4.17
C MET A 253 8.56 10.61 -4.53
N ASN A 254 7.67 11.27 -3.80
CA ASN A 254 7.36 12.68 -4.06
C ASN A 254 8.54 13.60 -3.73
N ALA A 255 9.28 13.33 -2.65
CA ALA A 255 10.50 14.08 -2.32
C ALA A 255 11.56 13.97 -3.42
N LEU A 256 11.71 12.80 -4.05
CA LEU A 256 12.63 12.57 -5.17
C LEU A 256 12.16 13.29 -6.45
N MET A 257 10.85 13.34 -6.70
CA MET A 257 10.31 14.10 -7.84
C MET A 257 10.46 15.62 -7.68
N ALA A 258 10.30 16.11 -6.45
CA ALA A 258 10.41 17.53 -6.14
C ALA A 258 11.86 18.03 -6.01
N ALA A 259 12.85 17.12 -6.02
CA ALA A 259 14.25 17.49 -5.88
C ALA A 259 14.71 18.38 -7.05
N PRO A 260 15.49 19.45 -6.80
CA PRO A 260 15.95 20.36 -7.86
C PRO A 260 16.92 19.62 -8.82
N PRO A 261 16.97 19.99 -10.12
CA PRO A 261 17.86 19.34 -11.10
C PRO A 261 19.32 19.21 -10.65
N GLN A 262 19.80 20.22 -9.91
CA GLN A 262 21.16 20.31 -9.38
C GLN A 262 21.50 19.15 -8.42
N SER A 263 20.51 18.49 -7.81
CA SER A 263 20.76 17.35 -6.90
C SER A 263 21.15 16.05 -7.61
N PHE A 264 21.01 15.98 -8.94
CA PHE A 264 21.31 14.78 -9.73
C PHE A 264 22.59 14.89 -10.56
N GLY A 265 23.35 15.98 -10.40
CA GLY A 265 24.56 16.25 -11.19
C GLY A 265 24.26 16.84 -12.58
N PRO A 266 25.27 16.92 -13.46
CA PRO A 266 25.16 17.55 -14.78
C PRO A 266 24.46 16.62 -15.79
N ILE A 267 23.17 16.34 -15.57
CA ILE A 267 22.33 15.58 -16.49
C ILE A 267 21.57 16.56 -17.39
N PRO A 268 21.51 16.34 -18.72
CA PRO A 268 20.65 17.11 -19.62
C PRO A 268 19.19 17.11 -19.12
N ALA A 269 18.49 18.23 -19.29
CA ALA A 269 17.12 18.39 -18.78
C ALA A 269 16.14 17.32 -19.30
N GLU A 270 16.32 16.89 -20.55
CA GLU A 270 15.50 15.85 -21.18
C GLU A 270 15.68 14.47 -20.52
N ASP A 271 16.92 14.10 -20.20
CA ASP A 271 17.23 12.81 -19.57
C ASP A 271 16.86 12.80 -18.08
N LEU A 272 16.95 13.96 -17.43
CA LEU A 272 16.44 14.14 -16.08
C LEU A 272 14.92 13.91 -16.00
N MET A 273 14.17 14.38 -17.00
CA MET A 273 12.72 14.16 -17.06
C MET A 273 12.39 12.68 -17.23
N LYS A 274 13.08 11.97 -18.14
CA LYS A 274 12.94 10.52 -18.32
C LYS A 274 13.28 9.75 -17.04
N LEU A 275 14.36 10.12 -16.36
CA LEU A 275 14.77 9.51 -15.10
C LEU A 275 13.70 9.68 -14.00
N ARG A 276 13.12 10.87 -13.88
CA ARG A 276 12.04 11.13 -12.91
C ARG A 276 10.79 10.30 -13.20
N VAL A 277 10.40 10.19 -14.47
CA VAL A 277 9.27 9.34 -14.89
C VAL A 277 9.55 7.88 -14.58
N LEU A 278 10.75 7.39 -14.90
CA LEU A 278 11.15 6.01 -14.58
C LEU A 278 11.15 5.74 -13.08
N LEU A 279 11.66 6.68 -12.28
CA LEU A 279 11.71 6.57 -10.82
C LEU A 279 10.29 6.57 -10.22
N TYR A 280 9.38 7.37 -10.76
CA TYR A 280 7.98 7.38 -10.36
C TYR A 280 7.28 6.06 -10.66
N ILE A 281 7.45 5.54 -11.88
CA ILE A 281 6.91 4.24 -12.28
C ILE A 281 7.48 3.13 -11.38
N GLY A 282 8.81 3.09 -11.21
CA GLY A 282 9.48 2.14 -10.34
C GLY A 282 9.00 2.24 -8.89
N GLY A 283 8.76 3.45 -8.39
CA GLY A 283 8.19 3.70 -7.07
C GLY A 283 6.78 3.12 -6.91
N ILE A 284 5.90 3.31 -7.90
CA ILE A 284 4.56 2.70 -7.92
C ILE A 284 4.66 1.16 -7.93
N PHE A 285 5.53 0.59 -8.74
CA PHE A 285 5.78 -0.85 -8.75
C PHE A 285 6.27 -1.36 -7.39
N LEU A 286 7.13 -0.61 -6.70
CA LEU A 286 7.67 -1.00 -5.39
C LEU A 286 6.57 -0.93 -4.32
N ILE A 287 5.78 0.15 -4.31
CA ILE A 287 4.58 0.31 -3.46
C ILE A 287 3.61 -0.85 -3.64
N MET A 288 3.57 -1.47 -4.82
CA MET A 288 2.71 -2.59 -5.18
C MET A 288 3.27 -3.96 -4.80
N ILE A 289 4.52 -4.22 -5.16
CA ILE A 289 5.19 -5.50 -4.94
C ILE A 289 5.32 -5.79 -3.44
N VAL A 290 5.53 -4.74 -2.63
CA VAL A 290 5.69 -4.91 -1.18
C VAL A 290 4.42 -5.53 -0.57
N PRO A 291 3.23 -4.89 -0.59
CA PRO A 291 1.94 -5.46 -0.17
C PRO A 291 1.67 -6.88 -0.67
N LEU A 292 1.86 -7.11 -1.97
CA LEU A 292 1.57 -8.39 -2.60
C LEU A 292 2.53 -9.49 -2.12
N GLY A 293 3.83 -9.16 -2.02
CA GLY A 293 4.85 -10.07 -1.51
C GLY A 293 4.57 -10.48 -0.06
N ILE A 294 4.07 -9.56 0.76
CA ILE A 294 3.66 -9.87 2.14
C ILE A 294 2.43 -10.76 2.14
N LEU A 295 1.42 -10.45 1.34
CA LEU A 295 0.21 -11.26 1.28
C LEU A 295 0.53 -12.69 0.83
N LEU A 296 1.40 -12.85 -0.16
CA LEU A 296 1.92 -14.14 -0.58
C LEU A 296 2.69 -14.84 0.56
N GLN A 297 3.56 -14.13 1.27
CA GLN A 297 4.27 -14.68 2.43
C GLN A 297 3.31 -15.14 3.52
N LEU A 298 2.24 -14.39 3.80
CA LEU A 298 1.22 -14.77 4.77
C LEU A 298 0.47 -16.03 4.35
N VAL A 299 0.08 -16.11 3.07
CA VAL A 299 -0.54 -17.31 2.52
C VAL A 299 0.40 -18.52 2.67
N LEU A 300 1.69 -18.34 2.40
CA LEU A 300 2.68 -19.40 2.55
C LEU A 300 2.93 -19.79 4.02
N ILE A 301 2.91 -18.83 4.95
CA ILE A 301 3.06 -19.10 6.39
C ILE A 301 1.85 -19.88 6.90
N VAL A 302 0.64 -19.54 6.44
CA VAL A 302 -0.59 -20.25 6.81
C VAL A 302 -0.62 -21.65 6.18
N ALA A 303 -0.20 -21.78 4.93
CA ALA A 303 -0.18 -23.06 4.22
C ALA A 303 0.93 -24.00 4.71
N PHE A 304 2.10 -23.46 5.09
CA PHE A 304 3.30 -24.23 5.45
C PHE A 304 3.97 -23.67 6.72
N PRO A 305 3.31 -23.78 7.88
CA PRO A 305 3.82 -23.21 9.14
C PRO A 305 5.14 -23.85 9.59
N GLU A 306 5.43 -25.09 9.19
CA GLU A 306 6.64 -25.81 9.60
C GLU A 306 7.91 -25.36 8.87
N ILE A 307 7.78 -24.80 7.66
CA ILE A 307 8.91 -24.47 6.77
C ILE A 307 9.26 -22.98 6.85
N MET A 308 8.27 -22.10 7.04
CA MET A 308 8.43 -20.66 6.77
C MET A 308 8.82 -19.79 7.97
N ILE A 309 8.60 -20.25 9.22
CA ILE A 309 8.98 -19.49 10.43
C ILE A 309 10.48 -19.13 10.48
N PRO A 310 11.43 -20.03 10.14
CA PRO A 310 12.85 -19.66 10.13
C PRO A 310 13.25 -18.72 8.97
N MET A 311 12.56 -18.81 7.83
CA MET A 311 12.85 -17.98 6.64
C MET A 311 12.36 -16.53 6.78
N TYR A 312 11.36 -16.30 7.64
CA TYR A 312 10.79 -14.97 7.91
C TYR A 312 11.75 -14.02 8.64
N VAL A 313 12.65 -14.55 9.48
CA VAL A 313 13.61 -13.73 10.23
C VAL A 313 14.72 -13.19 9.31
N THR A 314 15.09 -13.94 8.27
CA THR A 314 16.17 -13.56 7.36
C THR A 314 15.71 -12.60 6.24
N SER A 315 14.49 -12.77 5.71
CA SER A 315 14.00 -11.90 4.63
C SER A 315 13.60 -10.50 5.10
N LEU A 316 12.98 -10.38 6.29
CA LEU A 316 12.61 -9.09 6.86
C LEU A 316 13.84 -8.24 7.23
N ALA A 317 14.90 -8.90 7.72
CA ALA A 317 16.19 -8.26 7.96
C ALA A 317 16.83 -7.73 6.66
N GLY A 318 16.72 -8.48 5.55
CA GLY A 318 17.21 -8.06 4.24
C GLY A 318 16.47 -6.84 3.67
N VAL A 319 15.14 -6.80 3.76
CA VAL A 319 14.34 -5.67 3.26
C VAL A 319 14.50 -4.43 4.15
N ALA A 320 14.55 -4.61 5.48
CA ALA A 320 14.83 -3.52 6.42
C ALA A 320 16.25 -2.96 6.23
N ALA A 321 17.26 -3.81 6.01
CA ALA A 321 18.62 -3.39 5.71
C ALA A 321 18.72 -2.64 4.36
N GLY A 322 18.03 -3.11 3.32
CA GLY A 322 18.00 -2.44 2.02
C GLY A 322 17.34 -1.06 2.07
N THR A 323 16.24 -0.93 2.79
CA THR A 323 15.51 0.34 2.94
C THR A 323 16.22 1.33 3.87
N THR A 324 16.88 0.87 4.93
CA THR A 324 17.70 1.75 5.80
C THR A 324 19.00 2.19 5.12
N ALA A 325 19.64 1.34 4.31
CA ALA A 325 20.78 1.74 3.50
C ALA A 325 20.40 2.80 2.45
N ALA A 326 19.24 2.65 1.80
CA ALA A 326 18.72 3.64 0.85
C ALA A 326 18.29 4.95 1.53
N ALA A 327 17.70 4.90 2.72
CA ALA A 327 17.35 6.10 3.47
C ALA A 327 18.59 6.82 4.03
N GLY A 328 19.60 6.06 4.48
CA GLY A 328 20.87 6.59 4.98
C GLY A 328 21.67 7.33 3.91
N SER A 329 21.65 6.85 2.65
CA SER A 329 22.33 7.56 1.56
C SER A 329 21.66 8.90 1.21
N VAL A 330 20.34 8.99 1.35
CA VAL A 330 19.57 10.23 1.10
C VAL A 330 19.76 11.26 2.23
N VAL A 331 19.97 10.81 3.46
CA VAL A 331 20.28 11.70 4.60
C VAL A 331 21.73 12.17 4.55
N SER A 332 22.66 11.26 4.20
CA SER A 332 24.08 11.57 3.99
C SER A 332 24.28 12.66 2.92
N SER A 333 23.58 12.55 1.78
CA SER A 333 23.71 13.53 0.69
C SER A 333 23.13 14.91 1.00
N LYS A 334 22.24 15.04 1.99
CA LYS A 334 21.74 16.34 2.46
C LYS A 334 22.65 16.99 3.50
N LEU A 335 23.47 16.23 4.22
CA LEU A 335 24.42 16.75 5.19
C LEU A 335 25.69 17.26 4.52
N SER A 336 26.15 16.65 3.42
CA SER A 336 27.33 17.13 2.69
C SER A 336 27.13 18.39 1.85
N VAL A 337 25.90 18.91 1.76
CA VAL A 337 25.55 20.15 1.02
C VAL A 337 25.46 21.35 1.99
N ARG A 338 25.66 21.13 3.29
CA ARG A 338 25.62 22.16 4.34
C ARG A 338 26.98 22.48 4.96
N GLU A 339 28.05 21.91 4.42
CA GLU A 339 29.46 22.32 4.65
C GLU A 339 30.01 22.97 3.38
#